data_AF-A0A2E5G427-F1
#
_entry.id   AF-A0A2E5G427-F1
#
_cell.length_a   1.000
_cell.length_b   1.000
_cell.length_c   1.000
_cell.angle_alpha   90.00
_cell.angle_beta   90.00
_cell.angle_gamma   90.00
#
_symmetry.space_group_name_H-M   'P 1'
#
loop_
_entity.id
_entity.type
_entity.pdbx_description
1 polymer ?
#
loop_
_entity_poly.entity_id
_entity_poly.type
_entity_poly.pdbx_seq_one_letter_code
_entity_poly.pdbx_strand_id
1 'polypeptide(L)' 'MTVCLSFDGCRTWPVAMTIYQGPAAYSCLVRIPNGQIGCFYEAERPTSGRGKLVLAMFTLDWLIGVSSRAN' A
#
# COMPACT_ATOMS: atom_id res chain seq x y z
N MET A 1 -4.81 2.39 -6.10
CA MET A 1 -3.63 2.59 -5.24
C MET A 1 -2.68 1.41 -5.37
N THR A 2 -1.45 1.67 -5.79
CA THR A 2 -0.41 0.67 -6.00
C THR A 2 0.82 1.02 -5.17
N VAL A 3 1.34 0.05 -4.44
CA VAL A 3 2.58 0.15 -3.69
C VAL A 3 3.68 -0.51 -4.50
N CYS A 4 4.76 0.24 -4.76
CA CYS A 4 5.94 -0.27 -5.44
C CYS A 4 7.08 -0.44 -4.44
N LEU A 5 7.92 -1.44 -4.65
CA LEU A 5 9.11 -1.69 -3.83
C LEU A 5 10.35 -1.76 -4.70
N SER A 6 11.41 -1.13 -4.20
CA SER A 6 12.75 -1.13 -4.79
C SER A 6 13.75 -1.68 -3.79
N PHE A 7 14.74 -2.43 -4.29
CA PHE A 7 15.83 -3.00 -3.51
C PHE A 7 17.19 -2.36 -3.83
N ASP A 8 17.24 -1.45 -4.81
CA ASP A 8 18.48 -0.92 -5.38
C ASP A 8 18.60 0.62 -5.25
N GLY A 9 17.96 1.17 -4.21
CA GLY A 9 17.96 2.61 -3.96
C GLY A 9 17.09 3.38 -4.96
N CYS A 10 15.91 2.82 -5.30
CA CYS A 10 14.91 3.42 -6.19
C CYS A 10 15.34 3.52 -7.66
N ARG A 11 16.28 2.67 -8.13
CA ARG A 11 16.67 2.63 -9.55
C ARG A 11 15.72 1.75 -10.37
N THR A 12 15.30 0.63 -9.80
CA THR A 12 14.29 -0.27 -10.38
C THR A 12 13.19 -0.60 -9.38
N TRP A 13 12.01 -0.99 -9.90
CA TRP A 13 10.81 -1.29 -9.13
C TRP A 13 10.23 -2.65 -9.54
N PRO A 14 10.89 -3.77 -9.16
CA PRO A 14 10.50 -5.10 -9.61
C PRO A 14 9.17 -5.61 -9.00
N VAL A 15 8.68 -4.97 -7.94
CA VAL A 15 7.43 -5.35 -7.26
C VAL A 15 6.46 -4.17 -7.32
N ALA A 16 5.24 -4.45 -7.78
CA ALA A 16 4.13 -3.49 -7.83
C ALA A 16 2.82 -4.21 -7.44
N MET A 17 2.25 -3.85 -6.29
CA MET A 17 1.06 -4.48 -5.74
C MET A 17 -0.08 -3.47 -5.58
N THR A 18 -1.22 -3.75 -6.22
CA THR A 18 -2.41 -2.91 -6.10
C THR A 18 -3.19 -3.24 -4.83
N ILE A 19 -3.14 -2.35 -3.86
CA ILE A 19 -3.87 -2.46 -2.58
C ILE A 19 -5.31 -1.92 -2.67
N TYR A 20 -5.62 -1.16 -3.71
CA TYR A 20 -6.98 -0.68 -3.98
C TYR A 20 -7.20 -0.48 -5.48
N GLN A 21 -8.24 -1.08 -6.04
CA GLN A 21 -8.51 -1.06 -7.49
C GLN A 21 -9.23 0.22 -7.97
N GLY A 22 -9.87 0.97 -7.05
CA GLY A 22 -10.63 2.17 -7.39
C GLY A 22 -9.78 3.45 -7.52
N PRO A 23 -10.43 4.59 -7.83
CA PRO A 23 -9.79 5.89 -7.86
C PRO A 23 -9.12 6.19 -6.52
N ALA A 24 -7.85 6.55 -6.57
CA ALA A 24 -7.08 6.97 -5.40
C ALA A 24 -6.34 8.26 -5.71
N ALA A 25 -6.13 9.08 -4.67
CA ALA A 25 -5.42 10.34 -4.78
C ALA A 25 -4.26 10.41 -3.77
N TYR A 26 -4.22 11.41 -2.89
CA TYR A 26 -3.08 11.62 -1.99
C TYR A 26 -2.85 10.42 -1.06
N SER A 27 -1.59 10.24 -0.65
CA SER A 27 -1.21 9.15 0.25
C SER A 27 0.02 9.44 1.10
N CYS A 28 0.13 8.71 2.21
CA CYS A 28 1.28 8.70 3.12
C CYS A 28 1.60 7.24 3.50
N LEU A 29 2.89 6.87 3.45
CA LEU A 29 3.38 5.55 3.81
C LEU A 29 4.19 5.62 5.09
N VAL A 30 3.98 4.67 6.00
CA VAL A 30 4.68 4.61 7.29
C VAL A 30 5.01 3.18 7.67
N ARG A 31 6.15 2.98 8.33
CA ARG A 31 6.47 1.73 9.03
C ARG A 31 6.05 1.87 10.49
N ILE A 32 5.25 0.93 10.99
CA ILE A 32 4.79 0.95 12.38
C ILE A 32 5.65 0.03 13.27
N PRO A 33 5.60 0.17 14.63
CA PRO A 33 6.54 -0.52 15.52
C PRO A 33 6.55 -2.05 15.44
N ASN A 34 5.44 -2.67 15.07
CA ASN A 34 5.36 -4.13 14.89
C ASN A 34 5.96 -4.63 13.56
N GLY A 35 6.57 -3.75 12.76
CA GLY A 35 7.19 -4.09 11.48
C GLY A 35 6.25 -4.10 10.28
N GLN A 36 4.93 -3.93 10.48
CA GLN A 36 4.00 -3.75 9.37
C GLN A 36 4.17 -2.38 8.68
N ILE A 37 3.65 -2.31 7.47
CA ILE A 37 3.61 -1.11 6.65
C ILE A 37 2.16 -0.63 6.62
N GLY A 38 1.97 0.65 6.95
CA GLY A 38 0.70 1.35 6.82
C GLY A 38 0.73 2.29 5.62
N CYS A 39 -0.31 2.23 4.78
CA CYS A 39 -0.54 3.19 3.72
C CYS A 39 -1.88 3.90 3.97
N PHE A 40 -1.81 5.19 4.31
CA PHE A 40 -2.98 6.05 4.45
C PHE A 40 -3.23 6.79 3.15
N TYR A 41 -4.42 6.67 2.55
CA TYR A 41 -4.71 7.27 1.25
C TYR A 41 -6.16 7.71 1.09
N GLU A 42 -6.37 8.65 0.17
CA GLU A 42 -7.68 9.02 -0.33
C GLU A 42 -8.17 7.98 -1.34
N ALA A 43 -9.33 7.39 -1.07
CA ALA A 43 -10.00 6.38 -1.87
C ALA A 43 -11.39 6.86 -2.25
N GLU A 44 -11.81 6.58 -3.49
CA GLU A 44 -13.08 7.03 -4.07
C GLU A 44 -13.18 8.57 -4.12
N ARG A 45 -13.59 9.10 -5.27
CA ARG A 45 -13.89 10.54 -5.39
C ARG A 45 -15.28 10.69 -6.03
N PRO A 46 -16.36 10.65 -5.23
CA PRO A 46 -17.70 10.87 -5.74
C PRO A 46 -17.81 12.28 -6.33
N THR A 47 -18.59 12.44 -7.40
CA THR A 47 -18.87 13.76 -7.99
C THR A 47 -19.63 14.69 -7.05
N SER A 48 -20.30 14.14 -6.02
CA SER A 48 -21.20 14.85 -5.10
C SER A 48 -20.73 14.85 -3.64
N GLY A 49 -19.51 14.41 -3.32
CA GLY A 49 -19.12 14.19 -1.93
C GLY A 49 -17.63 14.23 -1.64
N ARG A 50 -17.29 14.08 -0.36
CA ARG A 50 -15.89 13.96 0.10
C ARG A 50 -15.41 12.52 -0.12
N GLY A 51 -14.16 12.36 -0.54
CA GLY A 51 -13.53 11.05 -0.67
C GLY A 51 -13.37 10.35 0.68
N LYS A 52 -13.17 9.03 0.65
CA LYS A 52 -12.89 8.23 1.84
C LYS A 52 -11.40 8.30 2.16
N LEU A 53 -11.07 8.33 3.45
CA LEU A 53 -9.70 8.14 3.92
C LEU A 53 -9.56 6.70 4.41
N VAL A 54 -8.59 5.98 3.86
CA VAL A 54 -8.39 4.55 4.12
C VAL A 54 -6.98 4.32 4.64
N LEU A 55 -6.85 3.53 5.71
CA LEU A 55 -5.58 2.99 6.18
C LEU A 55 -5.50 1.51 5.80
N ALA A 56 -4.65 1.18 4.83
CA ALA A 56 -4.31 -0.20 4.51
C ALA A 56 -3.07 -0.64 5.29
N MET A 57 -3.12 -1.83 5.88
CA MET A 57 -2.03 -2.43 6.65
C MET A 57 -1.61 -3.74 6.00
N PHE A 58 -0.31 -3.91 5.77
CA PHE A 58 0.25 -5.13 5.17
C PHE A 58 1.69 -5.36 5.65
N THR A 59 2.20 -6.58 5.41
CA THR A 59 3.60 -6.93 5.71
C THR A 59 4.46 -6.84 4.46
N LEU A 60 5.78 -6.79 4.65
CA LEU A 60 6.72 -6.90 3.54
C LEU A 60 6.57 -8.26 2.84
N ASP A 61 6.41 -9.36 3.60
CA ASP A 61 6.22 -10.71 3.06
C ASP A 61 5.02 -10.80 2.12
N TRP A 62 3.88 -10.22 2.52
CA TRP A 62 2.69 -10.14 1.67
C TRP A 62 2.98 -9.37 0.37
N LEU A 63 3.72 -8.27 0.46
CA LEU A 63 4.05 -7.42 -0.68
C LEU A 63 4.93 -8.13 -1.71
N ILE A 64 5.85 -8.99 -1.26
CA ILE A 64 6.74 -9.78 -2.12
C ILE A 64 6.18 -11.17 -2.48
N GLY A 65 4.94 -11.48 -2.08
CA GLY A 65 4.28 -12.75 -2.38
C GLY A 65 4.81 -13.96 -1.61
N VAL A 66 5.53 -13.73 -0.49
CA VAL A 66 5.96 -14.82 0.39
C VAL A 66 4.78 -15.22 1.27
N SER A 67 4.25 -16.42 1.04
CA SER A 67 3.23 -17.01 1.91
C SER A 67 3.88 -17.43 3.21
N SER A 68 3.64 -16.71 4.31
CA SER A 68 3.94 -17.23 5.63
C SER A 68 3.01 -18.42 5.92
N ARG A 69 3.57 -19.62 5.97
CA ARG A 69 2.88 -20.74 6.63
C ARG A 69 2.99 -20.46 8.13
N ALA A 70 1.92 -19.98 8.73
CA ALA A 70 1.78 -20.02 10.18
C ALA A 70 1.59 -21.51 10.57
N ASN A 71 2.54 -22.04 11.34
CA ASN A 71 2.35 -23.26 12.14
C ASN A 71 1.46 -22.94 13.34
#